data_AF-A0A948GFM0-F1
#
_entry.id   AF-A0A948GFM0-F1
#
_cell.length_a   1.000
_cell.length_b   1.000
_cell.length_c   1.000
_cell.angle_alpha   90.00
_cell.angle_beta   90.00
_cell.angle_gamma   90.00
#
_symmetry.space_group_name_H-M   'P 1'
#
loop_
_entity.id
_entity.type
_entity.pdbx_description
1 polymer ?
#
loop_
_entity_poly.entity_id
_entity_poly.type
_entity_poly.pdbx_seq_one_letter_code
_entity_poly.pdbx_strand_id
1 'polypeptide(L)'
;RYSALYRPAHLIGLELGISVASVALRGEPTGAAQGFSGDVAATAKRDLFPGDILDGEGGFTVYGTLLPARRSVASGYLPIGLAHQVKVMKPIAAGETITWGDVAVNRQDETVKFRLEMESAFKKEWSLEDDRK
;
A
#
# COMPACT_ATOMS: atom_id res chain seq x y z
N ARG A 1 -22.69 -14.32 18.98
CA ARG A 1 -22.46 -15.70 18.46
C ARG A 1 -21.59 -15.56 17.21
N TYR A 2 -20.59 -16.43 17.02
CA TYR A 2 -19.65 -16.38 15.89
C TYR A 2 -19.65 -17.72 15.15
N SER A 3 -19.39 -17.70 13.84
CA SER A 3 -19.19 -18.90 13.00
C SER A 3 -18.04 -18.65 12.02
N ALA A 4 -17.38 -19.71 11.56
CA ALA A 4 -16.28 -19.63 10.60
C ALA A 4 -16.67 -20.30 9.26
N LEU A 5 -16.35 -19.63 8.16
CA LEU A 5 -16.34 -20.22 6.82
C LEU A 5 -14.90 -20.57 6.46
N TYR A 6 -14.63 -21.83 6.16
CA TYR A 6 -13.30 -22.30 5.80
C TYR A 6 -13.26 -22.71 4.33
N ARG A 7 -12.31 -22.14 3.56
CA ARG A 7 -11.98 -22.56 2.21
C ARG A 7 -10.58 -23.18 2.23
N PRO A 8 -10.44 -24.50 2.00
CA PRO A 8 -9.18 -25.22 2.23
C PRO A 8 -8.10 -24.98 1.17
N ALA A 9 -8.46 -24.33 0.06
CA ALA A 9 -7.54 -24.07 -1.04
C ALA A 9 -7.80 -22.70 -1.67
N HIS A 10 -6.72 -22.10 -2.17
CA HIS A 10 -6.70 -20.97 -3.09
C HIS A 10 -5.60 -21.26 -4.12
N LEU A 11 -5.96 -21.39 -5.39
CA LEU A 11 -5.06 -21.86 -6.45
C LEU A 11 -4.30 -20.72 -7.16
N ILE A 12 -4.29 -19.52 -6.56
CA ILE A 12 -3.53 -18.34 -7.01
C ILE A 12 -3.81 -18.06 -8.50
N GLY A 13 -2.79 -18.19 -9.36
CA GLY A 13 -2.90 -17.89 -10.78
C GLY A 13 -3.82 -18.84 -11.56
N LEU A 14 -4.05 -20.06 -11.07
CA LEU A 14 -4.95 -21.02 -11.73
C LEU A 14 -6.43 -20.61 -11.65
N GLU A 15 -6.80 -19.71 -10.73
CA GLU A 15 -8.17 -19.18 -10.60
C GLU A 15 -8.43 -17.97 -11.50
N LEU A 16 -7.40 -17.39 -12.14
CA LEU A 16 -7.53 -16.17 -12.96
C LEU A 16 -8.56 -16.33 -14.09
N GLY A 17 -8.63 -17.51 -14.70
CA GLY A 17 -9.59 -17.79 -15.79
C GLY A 17 -11.05 -17.62 -15.39
N ILE A 18 -11.38 -17.80 -14.10
CA ILE A 18 -12.73 -17.58 -13.56
C ILE A 18 -13.08 -16.10 -13.62
N SER A 19 -12.15 -15.22 -13.25
CA SER A 19 -12.35 -13.76 -13.34
C SER A 19 -12.55 -13.30 -14.78
N VAL A 20 -11.77 -13.85 -15.72
CA VAL A 20 -11.92 -13.56 -17.16
C VAL A 20 -13.30 -13.98 -17.66
N ALA A 21 -13.73 -15.22 -17.37
CA ALA A 21 -15.05 -15.71 -17.76
C ALA A 21 -16.18 -14.91 -17.11
N SER A 22 -16.02 -14.50 -15.84
CA SER A 22 -17.00 -13.69 -15.11
C SER A 22 -17.26 -12.35 -15.80
N VAL A 23 -16.19 -11.63 -16.16
CA VAL A 23 -16.32 -10.35 -16.86
C VAL A 23 -16.89 -10.57 -18.26
N ALA A 24 -16.39 -11.54 -19.02
CA ALA A 24 -16.78 -11.77 -20.41
C ALA A 24 -18.24 -12.25 -20.57
N LEU A 25 -18.71 -13.12 -19.68
CA LEU A 25 -20.03 -13.76 -19.80
C LEU A 25 -21.11 -13.12 -18.94
N ARG A 26 -20.72 -12.45 -17.84
CA ARG A 26 -21.67 -11.90 -16.86
C ARG A 26 -21.48 -10.41 -16.58
N GLY A 27 -20.42 -9.78 -17.09
CA GLY A 27 -20.15 -8.37 -16.86
C GLY A 27 -19.88 -8.01 -15.40
N GLU A 28 -19.50 -8.98 -14.56
CA GLU A 28 -19.31 -8.78 -13.12
C GLU A 28 -17.85 -9.01 -12.69
N PRO A 29 -17.30 -8.16 -11.79
CA PRO A 29 -16.00 -8.37 -11.20
C PRO A 29 -16.05 -9.49 -10.15
N THR A 30 -14.97 -10.27 -10.04
CA THR A 30 -14.79 -11.26 -8.95
C THR A 30 -14.24 -10.63 -7.67
N GLY A 31 -13.76 -9.39 -7.75
CA GLY A 31 -13.34 -8.56 -6.63
C GLY A 31 -13.08 -7.12 -7.07
N ALA A 32 -13.49 -6.16 -6.26
CA ALA A 32 -13.25 -4.73 -6.48
C ALA A 32 -13.08 -4.01 -5.14
N ALA A 33 -12.19 -3.02 -5.08
CA ALA A 33 -12.06 -2.18 -3.90
C ALA A 33 -13.33 -1.35 -3.72
N GLN A 34 -13.87 -1.33 -2.50
CA GLN A 34 -15.03 -0.51 -2.14
C GLN A 34 -14.64 0.81 -1.46
N GLY A 35 -13.36 0.96 -1.12
CA GLY A 35 -12.81 2.15 -0.46
C GLY A 35 -11.37 1.90 -0.04
N PHE A 36 -10.72 2.95 0.48
CA PHE A 36 -9.35 2.89 0.98
C PHE A 36 -9.33 2.89 2.51
N SER A 37 -9.51 1.72 3.11
CA SER A 37 -9.58 1.56 4.57
C SER A 37 -8.25 1.12 5.19
N GLY A 38 -7.44 0.39 4.43
CA GLY A 38 -6.13 -0.11 4.84
C GLY A 38 -5.04 0.30 3.85
N ASP A 39 -3.86 0.57 4.36
CA ASP A 39 -2.67 0.89 3.58
C ASP A 39 -1.49 0.06 4.08
N VAL A 40 -0.56 -0.26 3.19
CA VAL A 40 0.62 -1.08 3.53
C VAL A 40 1.87 -0.22 3.39
N ALA A 41 2.39 0.23 4.52
CA ALA A 41 3.57 1.07 4.59
C ALA A 41 4.86 0.24 4.57
N ALA A 42 5.96 0.83 4.08
CA ALA A 42 7.29 0.26 4.18
C ALA A 42 7.85 0.46 5.59
N THR A 43 8.30 -0.62 6.21
CA THR A 43 8.97 -0.60 7.52
C THR A 43 10.36 -1.19 7.39
N ALA A 44 11.36 -0.54 7.99
CA ALA A 44 12.75 -0.94 7.89
C ALA A 44 13.00 -2.30 8.57
N LYS A 45 13.67 -3.23 7.88
CA LYS A 45 14.10 -4.54 8.44
C LYS A 45 15.37 -4.45 9.28
N ARG A 46 16.18 -3.42 9.03
CA ARG A 46 17.47 -3.16 9.66
C ARG A 46 17.67 -1.65 9.77
N ASP A 47 18.70 -1.23 10.49
CA ASP A 47 19.11 0.16 10.45
C ASP A 47 19.52 0.54 9.02
N LEU A 48 18.99 1.66 8.54
CA LEU A 48 19.24 2.23 7.23
C LEU A 48 19.97 3.55 7.38
N PHE A 49 20.97 3.74 6.54
CA PHE A 49 21.80 4.95 6.56
C PHE A 49 21.54 5.81 5.31
N PRO A 50 21.75 7.13 5.39
CA PRO A 50 21.70 7.99 4.21
C PRO A 50 22.59 7.44 3.10
N GLY A 51 22.03 7.26 1.91
CA GLY A 51 22.73 6.64 0.79
C GLY A 51 22.28 5.20 0.48
N ASP A 52 21.73 4.48 1.46
CA ASP A 52 21.19 3.13 1.25
C ASP A 52 20.07 3.16 0.21
N ILE A 53 19.95 2.08 -0.57
CA ILE A 53 18.88 1.88 -1.54
C ILE A 53 17.91 0.85 -0.97
N LEU A 54 16.64 1.23 -0.86
CA LEU A 54 15.56 0.33 -0.53
C LEU A 54 15.36 -0.67 -1.69
N ASP A 55 15.39 -1.96 -1.37
CA ASP A 55 15.21 -3.05 -2.33
C ASP A 55 13.75 -3.50 -2.49
N GLY A 56 12.82 -2.92 -1.73
CA GLY A 56 11.37 -3.12 -1.88
C GLY A 56 10.84 -4.43 -1.26
N GLU A 57 9.64 -4.83 -1.68
CA GLU A 57 8.99 -6.05 -1.19
C GLU A 57 9.85 -7.31 -1.48
N GLY A 58 9.92 -8.23 -0.53
CA GLY A 58 10.69 -9.48 -0.67
C GLY A 58 12.20 -9.33 -0.50
N GLY A 59 12.72 -8.10 -0.39
CA GLY A 59 14.13 -7.80 -0.18
C GLY A 59 14.60 -7.85 1.29
N PHE A 60 15.75 -7.26 1.55
CA PHE A 60 16.44 -7.23 2.85
C PHE A 60 16.29 -5.90 3.60
N THR A 61 15.82 -4.84 2.93
CA THR A 61 15.76 -3.49 3.55
C THR A 61 14.42 -3.20 4.21
N VAL A 62 13.31 -3.68 3.65
CA VAL A 62 11.95 -3.33 4.11
C VAL A 62 10.97 -4.51 4.10
N TYR A 63 9.93 -4.40 4.91
CA TYR A 63 8.73 -5.24 4.87
C TYR A 63 7.46 -4.38 4.91
N GLY A 64 6.33 -4.94 4.47
CA GLY A 64 5.03 -4.27 4.51
C GLY A 64 4.39 -4.33 5.90
N THR A 65 3.89 -3.19 6.39
CA THR A 65 3.08 -3.10 7.63
C THR A 65 1.68 -2.58 7.30
N LEU A 66 0.65 -3.38 7.60
CA LEU A 66 -0.75 -2.99 7.40
C LEU A 66 -1.18 -1.99 8.48
N LEU A 67 -1.73 -0.86 8.04
CA LEU A 67 -2.20 0.23 8.89
C LEU A 67 -3.57 0.74 8.39
N PRO A 68 -4.38 1.38 9.26
CA PRO A 68 -5.51 2.15 8.81
C PRO A 68 -5.06 3.24 7.81
N ALA A 69 -5.73 3.33 6.66
CA ALA A 69 -5.33 4.22 5.57
C ALA A 69 -5.28 5.70 6.02
N ARG A 70 -6.27 6.15 6.79
CA ARG A 70 -6.31 7.50 7.38
C ARG A 70 -5.05 7.84 8.17
N ARG A 71 -4.56 6.89 8.99
CA ARG A 71 -3.32 7.06 9.76
C ARG A 71 -2.11 7.12 8.84
N SER A 72 -2.02 6.19 7.88
CA SER A 72 -0.88 6.12 6.96
C SER A 72 -0.70 7.42 6.18
N VAL A 73 -1.80 7.92 5.63
CA VAL A 73 -1.84 9.14 4.82
C VAL A 73 -1.60 10.41 5.66
N ALA A 74 -2.08 10.45 6.91
CA ALA A 74 -1.81 11.57 7.82
C ALA A 74 -0.34 11.63 8.25
N SER A 75 0.29 10.46 8.47
CA SER A 75 1.70 10.34 8.84
C SER A 75 2.64 10.42 7.64
N GLY A 76 2.13 10.40 6.40
CA GLY A 76 2.93 10.46 5.19
C GLY A 76 3.83 9.25 4.98
N TYR A 77 3.35 8.05 5.34
CA TYR A 77 4.14 6.83 5.19
C TYR A 77 4.36 6.47 3.71
N LEU A 78 5.56 5.97 3.42
CA LEU A 78 5.95 5.46 2.11
C LEU A 78 5.25 4.11 1.87
N PRO A 79 4.46 3.95 0.79
CA PRO A 79 3.82 2.68 0.48
C PRO A 79 4.86 1.64 0.07
N ILE A 80 4.73 0.40 0.55
CA ILE A 80 5.71 -0.66 0.24
C ILE A 80 5.84 -0.92 -1.27
N GLY A 81 4.74 -0.83 -2.02
CA GLY A 81 4.73 -1.00 -3.47
C GLY A 81 5.50 0.09 -4.24
N LEU A 82 5.87 1.19 -3.58
CA LEU A 82 6.64 2.30 -4.15
C LEU A 82 8.03 2.43 -3.51
N ALA A 83 8.46 1.45 -2.71
CA ALA A 83 9.73 1.48 -2.00
C ALA A 83 10.90 0.85 -2.76
N HIS A 84 10.69 0.34 -3.98
CA HIS A 84 11.75 -0.32 -4.75
C HIS A 84 12.68 0.70 -5.43
N GLN A 85 14.00 0.51 -5.30
CA GLN A 85 15.04 1.40 -5.86
C GLN A 85 14.94 2.84 -5.38
N VAL A 86 14.52 3.02 -4.13
CA VAL A 86 14.35 4.33 -3.50
C VAL A 86 15.52 4.62 -2.56
N LYS A 87 16.14 5.80 -2.68
CA LYS A 87 17.31 6.16 -1.88
C LYS A 87 16.92 6.75 -0.53
N VAL A 88 17.54 6.27 0.54
CA VAL A 88 17.39 6.79 1.90
C VAL A 88 18.16 8.10 2.07
N MET A 89 17.53 9.09 2.68
CA MET A 89 18.05 10.45 2.86
C MET A 89 18.38 10.78 4.32
N LYS A 90 17.79 10.05 5.27
CA LYS A 90 17.99 10.23 6.72
C LYS A 90 18.21 8.85 7.38
N PRO A 91 18.91 8.77 8.52
CA PRO A 91 18.98 7.52 9.28
C PRO A 91 17.57 7.04 9.67
N ILE A 92 17.30 5.74 9.53
CA ILE A 92 16.03 5.11 9.90
C ILE A 92 16.36 3.86 10.73
N ALA A 93 15.78 3.73 11.91
CA ALA A 93 16.04 2.60 12.78
C ALA A 93 15.31 1.33 12.29
N ALA A 94 15.86 0.15 12.60
CA ALA A 94 15.16 -1.11 12.38
C ALA A 94 13.78 -1.10 13.06
N GLY A 95 12.74 -1.50 12.33
CA GLY A 95 11.34 -1.50 12.79
C GLY A 95 10.62 -0.15 12.65
N GLU A 96 11.29 0.91 12.22
CA GLU A 96 10.66 2.21 11.98
C GLU A 96 9.93 2.22 10.62
N THR A 97 8.72 2.77 10.60
CA THR A 97 7.93 2.95 9.38
C THR A 97 8.41 4.17 8.60
N ILE A 98 8.81 3.94 7.36
CA ILE A 98 9.45 4.93 6.49
C ILE A 98 8.41 5.93 5.99
N THR A 99 8.76 7.21 5.96
CA THR A 99 7.93 8.28 5.40
C THR A 99 8.43 8.75 4.03
N TRP A 100 7.58 9.44 3.28
CA TRP A 100 7.99 10.17 2.07
C TRP A 100 9.13 11.17 2.31
N GLY A 101 9.27 11.66 3.55
CA GLY A 101 10.29 12.64 3.94
C GLY A 101 11.66 12.03 4.29
N ASP A 102 11.76 10.70 4.33
CA ASP A 102 13.00 9.99 4.67
C ASP A 102 13.74 9.49 3.43
N VAL A 103 13.11 9.61 2.26
CA VAL A 103 13.60 9.03 1.01
C VAL A 103 13.55 10.01 -0.16
N ALA A 104 14.43 9.79 -1.14
CA ALA A 104 14.40 10.49 -2.42
C ALA A 104 13.49 9.72 -3.39
N VAL A 105 12.31 10.28 -3.62
CA VAL A 105 11.33 9.77 -4.57
C VAL A 105 11.17 10.73 -5.74
N ASN A 106 11.18 10.21 -6.96
CA ASN A 106 10.88 10.99 -8.15
C ASN A 106 9.38 11.33 -8.20
N ARG A 107 9.02 12.56 -7.83
CA ARG A 107 7.62 13.04 -7.91
C ARG A 107 7.10 13.22 -9.34
N GLN A 108 7.95 13.08 -10.35
CA GLN A 108 7.53 13.08 -11.75
C GLN A 108 7.10 11.71 -12.26
N ASP A 109 7.43 10.64 -11.54
CA ASP A 109 7.00 9.29 -11.84
C ASP A 109 5.47 9.17 -11.80
N GLU A 110 4.89 8.51 -12.81
CA GLU A 110 3.43 8.42 -12.94
C GLU A 110 2.77 7.61 -11.82
N THR A 111 3.43 6.56 -11.31
CA THR A 111 2.90 5.75 -10.20
C THR A 111 2.89 6.55 -8.90
N VAL A 112 3.93 7.37 -8.68
CA VAL A 112 4.01 8.28 -7.53
C VAL A 112 2.94 9.38 -7.65
N LYS A 113 2.77 9.97 -8.83
CA LYS A 113 1.71 10.96 -9.07
C LYS A 113 0.33 10.38 -8.77
N PHE A 114 0.04 9.22 -9.34
CA PHE A 114 -1.24 8.54 -9.13
C PHE A 114 -1.50 8.24 -7.64
N ARG A 115 -0.48 7.78 -6.91
CA ARG A 115 -0.59 7.56 -5.46
C ARG A 115 -0.89 8.87 -4.71
N LEU A 116 -0.22 9.97 -5.03
CA LEU A 116 -0.45 11.26 -4.38
C LEU A 116 -1.84 11.83 -4.72
N GLU A 117 -2.31 11.66 -5.96
CA GLU A 117 -3.66 12.00 -6.37
C GLU A 117 -4.71 11.17 -5.60
N MET A 118 -4.48 9.87 -5.46
CA MET A 118 -5.32 8.97 -4.67
C MET A 118 -5.40 9.43 -3.20
N GLU A 119 -4.27 9.75 -2.58
CA GLU A 119 -4.24 10.29 -1.21
C GLU A 119 -5.02 11.61 -1.09
N SER A 120 -4.91 12.49 -2.08
CA SER A 120 -5.65 13.76 -2.10
C SER A 120 -7.16 13.55 -2.23
N ALA A 121 -7.59 12.62 -3.10
CA ALA A 121 -9.00 12.28 -3.29
C ALA A 121 -9.63 11.73 -2.01
N PHE A 122 -8.96 10.77 -1.35
CA PHE A 122 -9.47 10.17 -0.12
C PHE A 122 -9.42 11.13 1.08
N LYS A 123 -8.41 12.01 1.19
CA LYS A 123 -8.41 13.08 2.21
C LYS A 123 -9.67 13.95 2.10
N LYS A 124 -10.06 14.32 0.88
CA LYS A 124 -11.27 15.12 0.64
C LYS A 124 -12.54 14.34 1.00
N GLU A 125 -12.63 13.08 0.60
CA GLU A 125 -13.76 12.21 0.94
C GLU A 125 -13.95 12.07 2.45
N TRP A 126 -12.86 11.78 3.18
CA TRP A 126 -12.86 11.62 4.63
C TRP A 126 -13.28 12.88 5.37
N SER A 127 -12.86 14.06 4.92
CA SER A 127 -13.30 15.34 5.49
C SER A 127 -14.82 15.52 5.37
N LEU A 128 -15.38 15.21 4.20
CA LEU A 128 -16.83 15.30 3.96
C LEU A 128 -17.64 14.29 4.78
N GLU A 129 -17.08 13.11 5.09
CA GLU A 129 -17.69 12.15 6.02
C GLU A 129 -17.73 12.67 7.45
N ASP A 130 -16.66 13.32 7.89
CA ASP A 130 -16.53 13.84 9.25
C ASP A 130 -17.46 15.07 9.45
N ASP A 131 -17.66 15.90 8.43
CA ASP A 131 -18.62 17.03 8.44
C ASP A 131 -20.11 16.60 8.47
N ARG A 132 -20.40 15.35 8.10
CA ARG A 132 -21.77 14.79 8.07
C ARG A 132 -22.19 14.13 9.38
N LYS A 133 -21.28 13.99 10.35
CA LYS A 133 -21.52 13.39 11.67
C LYS A 133 -21.76 14.45 12.73
#